data_AF-A0A954RFY1-F1
#
_entry.id   AF-A0A954RFY1-F1
#
_cell.length_a   1.000
_cell.length_b   1.000
_cell.length_c   1.000
_cell.angle_alpha   90.00
_cell.angle_beta   90.00
_cell.angle_gamma   90.00
#
_symmetry.space_group_name_H-M   'P 1'
#
loop_
_entity.id
_entity.type
_entity.pdbx_description
1 polymer ?
#
loop_
_entity_poly.entity_id
_entity_poly.type
_entity_poly.pdbx_seq_one_letter_code
_entity_poly.pdbx_strand_id
1 'polypeptide(L)'
;KIDGKPLTDLTGSEALPDARWQEIKEHVRQGGKRIIQLRGRSSFQSPSHQSLLMVRSVISGEVYPWPVGTYVNQGDFQQIMMAMETTVGRDGVTYTMPTGTDAELAELRESYGHLTKLRDEVVSMGILPPLDQWGSINENLK
;
A
#
# COMPACT_ATOMS: atom_id res chain seq x y z
N LYS A 1 6.24 17.72 -1.14
CA LYS A 1 7.27 18.76 -0.89
C LYS A 1 7.21 19.14 0.59
N ILE A 2 8.34 19.39 1.23
CA ILE A 2 8.44 19.88 2.61
C ILE A 2 8.81 21.36 2.50
N ASP A 3 7.91 22.26 2.90
CA ASP A 3 8.07 23.72 2.76
C ASP A 3 8.55 24.15 1.36
N GLY A 4 7.92 23.60 0.33
CA GLY A 4 8.23 23.89 -1.08
C GLY A 4 9.43 23.14 -1.67
N LYS A 5 10.24 22.47 -0.84
CA LYS A 5 11.40 21.68 -1.29
C LYS A 5 11.02 20.21 -1.56
N PRO A 6 11.46 19.60 -2.68
CA PRO A 6 11.38 18.16 -2.89
C PRO A 6 12.09 17.38 -1.76
N LEU A 7 11.55 16.22 -1.38
CA LEU A 7 12.16 15.39 -0.33
C LEU A 7 13.54 14.85 -0.78
N THR A 8 13.68 14.52 -2.06
CA THR A 8 14.92 14.06 -2.70
C THR A 8 16.07 15.05 -2.55
N ASP A 9 15.75 16.35 -2.47
CA ASP A 9 16.74 17.42 -2.32
C ASP A 9 17.19 17.57 -0.86
N LEU A 10 16.44 16.99 0.08
CA LEU A 10 16.74 17.02 1.51
C LEU A 10 17.47 15.76 1.96
N THR A 11 17.11 14.59 1.45
CA THR A 11 17.77 13.32 1.79
C THR A 11 19.25 13.35 1.42
N GLY A 12 20.12 13.03 2.39
CA GLY A 12 21.58 13.09 2.22
C GLY A 12 22.18 14.48 2.44
N SER A 13 21.36 15.51 2.62
CA SER A 13 21.82 16.86 2.99
C SER A 13 22.10 16.97 4.49
N GLU A 14 22.70 18.08 4.91
CA GLU A 14 22.87 18.41 6.34
C GLU A 14 21.53 18.48 7.10
N ALA A 15 20.46 18.91 6.42
CA ALA A 15 19.13 19.03 7.03
C ALA A 15 18.43 17.69 7.24
N LEU A 16 18.75 16.68 6.40
CA LEU A 16 18.23 15.32 6.55
C LEU A 16 19.31 14.30 6.12
N PRO A 17 20.29 14.04 7.01
CA PRO A 17 21.37 13.10 6.71
C PRO A 17 20.83 11.67 6.51
N ASP A 18 21.56 10.85 5.74
CA ASP A 18 21.12 9.49 5.39
C ASP A 18 20.79 8.64 6.62
N ALA A 19 21.60 8.70 7.67
CA ALA A 19 21.36 7.96 8.91
C ALA A 19 19.99 8.32 9.53
N ARG A 20 19.64 9.62 9.52
CA ARG A 20 18.35 10.09 10.03
C ARG A 20 17.20 9.67 9.10
N TRP A 21 17.42 9.69 7.78
CA TRP A 21 16.43 9.21 6.83
C TRP A 21 16.13 7.71 7.00
N GLN A 22 17.16 6.88 7.18
CA GLN A 22 16.99 5.46 7.46
C GLN A 22 16.26 5.22 8.78
N GLU A 23 16.58 5.98 9.83
CA GLU A 23 15.87 5.92 11.12
C GLU A 23 14.36 6.23 10.97
N ILE A 24 14.02 7.27 10.18
CA ILE A 24 12.61 7.61 9.91
C ILE A 24 11.91 6.45 9.20
N LYS A 25 12.51 5.86 8.16
CA LYS A 25 11.93 4.71 7.45
C LYS A 25 11.69 3.52 8.40
N GLU A 26 12.63 3.24 9.30
CA GLU A 26 12.46 2.16 10.27
C GLU A 26 11.35 2.48 11.29
N HIS A 27 11.26 3.72 11.77
CA HIS A 27 10.15 4.13 12.64
C HIS A 27 8.78 4.01 11.96
N VAL A 28 8.68 4.30 10.67
CA VAL A 28 7.45 4.09 9.89
C VAL A 28 7.11 2.60 9.82
N ARG A 29 8.08 1.74 9.45
CA ARG A 29 7.89 0.28 9.39
C ARG A 29 7.49 -0.31 10.74
N GLN A 30 8.07 0.18 11.84
CA GLN A 30 7.81 -0.29 13.20
C GLN A 30 6.69 0.46 13.93
N GLY A 31 5.99 1.38 13.25
CA GLY A 31 5.03 2.28 13.89
C GLY A 31 3.95 1.55 14.69
N GLY A 32 3.37 0.49 14.11
CA GLY A 32 2.34 -0.33 14.79
C GLY A 32 2.85 -0.97 16.09
N LYS A 33 4.05 -1.57 16.05
CA LYS A 33 4.72 -2.15 17.22
C LYS A 33 4.99 -1.09 18.29
N ARG A 34 5.45 0.10 17.88
CA ARG A 34 5.70 1.22 18.80
C ARG A 34 4.41 1.68 19.49
N ILE A 35 3.29 1.74 18.77
CA ILE A 35 1.99 2.06 19.38
C ILE A 35 1.58 1.01 20.41
N ILE A 36 1.76 -0.27 20.12
CA ILE A 36 1.48 -1.36 21.08
C ILE A 36 2.32 -1.18 22.35
N GLN A 37 3.62 -0.92 22.22
CA GLN A 37 4.50 -0.71 23.36
C GLN A 37 4.08 0.48 24.23
N LEU A 38 3.65 1.59 23.60
CA LEU A 38 3.27 2.81 24.32
C LEU A 38 1.87 2.73 24.93
N ARG A 39 0.91 2.08 24.25
CA ARG A 39 -0.51 2.08 24.63
C ARG A 39 -0.99 0.78 25.25
N GLY A 40 -0.16 -0.27 25.26
CA GLY A 40 -0.53 -1.63 25.66
C GLY A 40 -1.53 -2.32 24.72
N ARG A 41 -1.76 -1.76 23.52
CA ARG A 41 -2.71 -2.28 22.51
C ARG A 41 -2.44 -1.68 21.13
N SER A 42 -2.95 -2.33 20.09
CA SER A 42 -2.85 -1.86 18.71
C SER A 42 -3.47 -0.47 18.50
N SER A 43 -3.03 0.22 17.44
CA SER A 43 -3.66 1.45 16.99
C SER A 43 -5.12 1.18 16.59
N PHE A 44 -6.03 2.07 16.99
CA PHE A 44 -7.44 1.98 16.63
C PHE A 44 -8.01 3.30 16.11
N GLN A 45 -7.55 4.44 16.63
CA GLN A 45 -8.05 5.75 16.21
C GLN A 45 -7.62 6.12 14.79
N SER A 46 -6.32 6.02 14.48
CA SER A 46 -5.81 6.31 13.14
C SER A 46 -6.37 5.37 12.07
N PRO A 47 -6.38 4.03 12.22
CA PRO A 47 -6.99 3.17 11.21
C PRO A 47 -8.49 3.42 11.07
N SER A 48 -9.23 3.59 12.18
CA SER A 48 -10.67 3.92 12.12
C SER A 48 -10.94 5.21 11.35
N HIS A 49 -10.17 6.26 11.64
CA HIS A 49 -10.32 7.54 10.94
C HIS A 49 -10.03 7.40 9.44
N GLN A 50 -8.93 6.74 9.07
CA GLN A 50 -8.57 6.56 7.66
C GLN A 50 -9.62 5.72 6.90
N SER A 51 -10.10 4.63 7.48
CA SER A 51 -11.15 3.81 6.87
C SER A 51 -12.46 4.59 6.68
N LEU A 52 -12.83 5.44 7.64
CA LEU A 52 -14.01 6.30 7.50
C LEU A 52 -13.85 7.34 6.39
N LEU A 53 -12.64 7.90 6.20
CA LEU A 53 -12.37 8.81 5.09
C LEU A 53 -12.47 8.11 3.73
N MET A 54 -12.01 6.86 3.62
CA MET A 54 -12.19 6.05 2.41
C MET A 54 -13.67 5.81 2.11
N VAL A 55 -14.46 5.42 3.11
CA VAL A 55 -15.92 5.21 2.95
C VAL A 55 -16.62 6.52 2.60
N ARG A 56 -16.26 7.63 3.27
CA ARG A 56 -16.78 8.96 2.97
C ARG A 56 -16.49 9.33 1.52
N SER A 57 -15.29 9.03 1.01
CA SER A 57 -14.92 9.29 -0.39
C SER A 57 -15.89 8.62 -1.38
N VAL A 58 -16.24 7.36 -1.15
CA VAL A 58 -17.23 6.64 -1.97
C VAL A 58 -18.62 7.28 -1.87
N ILE A 59 -19.05 7.69 -0.68
CA ILE A 59 -20.41 8.22 -0.45
C ILE A 59 -20.56 9.65 -0.98
N SER A 60 -19.70 10.55 -0.55
CA SER A 60 -19.80 11.99 -0.83
C SER A 60 -19.13 12.41 -2.13
N GLY A 61 -18.25 11.58 -2.70
CA GLY A 61 -17.40 11.94 -3.84
C GLY A 61 -16.20 12.81 -3.45
N GLU A 62 -15.94 12.98 -2.16
CA GLU A 62 -14.75 13.70 -1.68
C GLU A 62 -13.49 12.87 -1.91
N VAL A 63 -12.38 13.52 -2.25
CA VAL A 63 -11.15 12.79 -2.58
C VAL A 63 -10.51 12.21 -1.31
N TYR A 64 -10.21 10.91 -1.34
CA TYR A 64 -9.29 10.28 -0.39
C TYR A 64 -7.85 10.38 -0.95
N PRO A 65 -6.96 11.17 -0.33
CA PRO A 65 -5.68 11.54 -0.95
C PRO A 65 -4.54 10.55 -0.62
N TRP A 66 -4.84 9.34 -0.17
CA TRP A 66 -3.83 8.36 0.26
C TRP A 66 -3.98 7.03 -0.49
N PRO A 67 -2.89 6.26 -0.62
CA PRO A 67 -2.92 4.93 -1.23
C PRO A 67 -3.93 3.98 -0.57
N VAL A 68 -4.58 3.17 -1.39
CA VAL A 68 -5.51 2.12 -0.94
C VAL A 68 -5.07 0.76 -1.48
N GLY A 69 -5.29 -0.28 -0.68
CA GLY A 69 -5.13 -1.67 -1.14
C GLY A 69 -6.20 -2.01 -2.18
N THR A 70 -5.78 -2.31 -3.40
CA THR A 70 -6.67 -2.64 -4.52
C THR A 70 -6.19 -3.89 -5.26
N TYR A 71 -7.07 -4.49 -6.05
CA TYR A 71 -6.72 -5.62 -6.92
C TYR A 71 -5.89 -5.12 -8.09
N VAL A 72 -4.70 -5.70 -8.26
CA VAL A 72 -3.76 -5.38 -9.33
C VAL A 72 -3.52 -6.61 -10.17
N ASN A 73 -3.72 -6.44 -11.47
CA ASN A 73 -3.52 -7.48 -12.48
C ASN A 73 -2.97 -6.85 -13.77
N GLN A 74 -1.80 -6.22 -13.68
CA GLN A 74 -1.20 -5.46 -14.77
C GLN A 74 0.34 -5.45 -14.69
N GLY A 75 0.99 -5.62 -15.85
CA GLY A 75 2.46 -5.54 -15.96
C GLY A 75 3.17 -6.58 -15.09
N ASP A 76 4.11 -6.12 -14.27
CA ASP A 76 4.91 -6.97 -13.37
C ASP A 76 4.12 -7.48 -12.14
N PHE A 77 2.90 -6.97 -11.91
CA PHE A 77 2.10 -7.26 -10.72
C PHE A 77 0.78 -7.93 -11.12
N GLN A 78 0.68 -9.23 -10.91
CA GLN A 78 -0.46 -10.04 -11.36
C GLN A 78 -1.21 -10.67 -10.19
N GLN A 79 -2.54 -10.64 -10.27
CA GLN A 79 -3.52 -11.30 -9.40
C GLN A 79 -3.23 -11.14 -7.90
N ILE A 80 -3.13 -9.90 -7.43
CA ILE A 80 -2.78 -9.61 -6.03
C ILE A 80 -3.54 -8.40 -5.50
N MET A 81 -3.72 -8.31 -4.18
CA MET A 81 -4.13 -7.08 -3.51
C MET A 81 -2.89 -6.35 -3.00
N MET A 82 -2.66 -5.11 -3.41
CA MET A 82 -1.53 -4.29 -2.94
C MET A 82 -1.89 -2.81 -2.89
N ALA A 83 -1.17 -2.04 -2.06
CA ALA A 83 -1.36 -0.59 -1.98
C ALA A 83 -0.84 0.08 -3.25
N MET A 84 -1.70 0.90 -3.88
CA MET A 84 -1.39 1.62 -5.11
C MET A 84 -1.74 3.11 -4.97
N GLU A 85 -1.24 3.93 -5.88
CA GLU A 85 -1.78 5.28 -6.09
C GLU A 85 -3.20 5.13 -6.66
N THR A 86 -4.21 5.48 -5.87
CA THR A 86 -5.61 5.18 -6.18
C THR A 86 -6.49 6.41 -6.23
N THR A 87 -7.46 6.41 -7.14
CA THR A 87 -8.65 7.26 -7.03
C THR A 87 -9.80 6.41 -6.49
N VAL A 88 -10.37 6.83 -5.37
CA VAL A 88 -11.57 6.21 -4.77
C VAL A 88 -12.78 7.08 -5.08
N GLY A 89 -13.89 6.46 -5.47
CA GLY A 89 -15.13 7.17 -5.78
C GLY A 89 -16.35 6.23 -5.79
N ARG A 90 -17.47 6.75 -6.32
CA ARG A 90 -18.75 6.00 -6.37
C ARG A 90 -18.68 4.74 -7.19
N ASP A 91 -17.83 4.74 -8.22
CA ASP A 91 -17.63 3.60 -9.13
C ASP A 91 -16.58 2.61 -8.60
N GLY A 92 -16.16 2.76 -7.35
CA GLY A 92 -15.17 1.91 -6.70
C GLY A 92 -13.78 2.53 -6.67
N VAL A 93 -12.76 1.72 -6.98
CA VAL A 93 -11.35 2.10 -6.90
C VAL A 93 -10.69 1.90 -8.26
N THR A 94 -9.97 2.92 -8.71
CA THR A 94 -9.05 2.83 -9.85
C THR A 94 -7.64 3.14 -9.37
N TYR A 95 -6.63 2.68 -10.10
CA TYR A 95 -5.23 2.91 -9.75
C TYR A 95 -4.39 3.29 -10.96
N THR A 96 -3.27 3.92 -10.69
CA THR A 96 -2.21 4.16 -11.67
C THR A 96 -0.98 3.31 -11.33
N MET A 97 -0.28 2.86 -12.36
CA MET A 97 0.97 2.12 -12.15
C MET A 97 2.03 3.05 -11.56
N PRO A 98 2.73 2.64 -10.50
CA PRO A 98 3.71 3.48 -9.85
C PRO A 98 4.86 3.78 -10.79
N THR A 99 5.33 5.03 -10.74
CA THR A 99 6.55 5.48 -11.39
C THR A 99 7.57 5.82 -10.32
N GLY A 100 8.86 5.62 -10.64
CA GLY A 100 9.93 5.82 -9.68
C GLY A 100 11.27 5.46 -10.30
N THR A 101 12.31 5.51 -9.47
CA THR A 101 13.64 5.01 -9.83
C THR A 101 13.63 3.49 -9.98
N ASP A 102 14.61 2.93 -10.70
CA ASP A 102 14.75 1.49 -10.84
C ASP A 102 14.90 0.78 -9.49
N ALA A 103 15.55 1.44 -8.52
CA ALA A 103 15.69 0.93 -7.15
C ALA A 103 14.34 0.86 -6.41
N GLU A 104 13.52 1.90 -6.48
CA GLU A 104 12.18 1.92 -5.87
C GLU A 104 11.25 0.86 -6.51
N LEU A 105 11.31 0.71 -7.84
CA LEU A 105 10.55 -0.31 -8.54
C LEU A 105 11.04 -1.73 -8.22
N ALA A 106 12.36 -1.91 -8.00
CA ALA A 106 12.90 -3.18 -7.53
C ALA A 106 12.41 -3.53 -6.11
N GLU A 107 12.45 -2.59 -5.17
CA GLU A 107 11.89 -2.79 -3.81
C GLU A 107 10.38 -3.12 -3.86
N LEU A 108 9.63 -2.49 -4.77
CA LEU A 108 8.21 -2.80 -4.96
C LEU A 108 8.00 -4.22 -5.50
N ARG A 109 8.84 -4.70 -6.43
CA ARG A 109 8.82 -6.09 -6.92
C ARG A 109 9.17 -7.09 -5.81
N GLU A 110 10.09 -6.76 -4.92
CA GLU A 110 10.38 -7.59 -3.75
C GLU A 110 9.18 -7.67 -2.80
N SER A 111 8.49 -6.53 -2.55
CA SER A 111 7.26 -6.49 -1.77
C SER A 111 6.17 -7.36 -2.41
N TYR A 112 5.97 -7.26 -3.73
CA TYR A 112 5.07 -8.13 -4.48
C TYR A 112 5.42 -9.61 -4.32
N GLY A 113 6.69 -9.98 -4.47
CA GLY A 113 7.15 -11.35 -4.30
C GLY A 113 6.89 -11.91 -2.89
N HIS A 114 6.85 -11.05 -1.87
CA HIS A 114 6.45 -11.45 -0.53
C HIS A 114 4.94 -11.67 -0.41
N LEU A 115 4.13 -10.82 -1.05
CA LEU A 115 2.66 -10.93 -1.06
C LEU A 115 2.18 -12.17 -1.82
N THR A 116 2.80 -12.49 -2.96
CA THR A 116 2.43 -13.67 -3.75
C THR A 116 2.70 -14.97 -3.03
N LYS A 117 3.80 -15.07 -2.26
CA LYS A 117 4.05 -16.23 -1.39
C LYS A 117 2.89 -16.46 -0.41
N LEU A 118 2.44 -15.41 0.27
CA LEU A 118 1.31 -15.53 1.21
C LEU A 118 0.00 -15.89 0.48
N ARG A 119 -0.25 -15.30 -0.70
CA ARG A 119 -1.41 -15.66 -1.53
C ARG A 119 -1.35 -17.15 -1.89
N ASP A 120 -0.21 -17.62 -2.37
CA ASP A 120 -0.03 -18.99 -2.84
C ASP A 120 -0.11 -20.00 -1.68
N GLU A 121 0.37 -19.62 -0.48
CA GLU A 121 0.15 -20.38 0.76
C GLU A 121 -1.36 -20.51 1.07
N VAL A 122 -2.12 -19.42 1.01
CA VAL A 122 -3.58 -19.45 1.24
C VAL A 122 -4.32 -20.27 0.17
N VAL A 123 -3.84 -20.27 -1.07
CA VAL A 123 -4.32 -21.17 -2.13
C VAL A 123 -4.00 -22.63 -1.79
N SER A 124 -2.79 -22.92 -1.31
CA SER A 124 -2.38 -24.28 -0.93
C SER A 124 -3.19 -24.84 0.25
N MET A 125 -3.66 -23.97 1.14
CA MET A 125 -4.57 -24.32 2.25
C MET A 125 -6.02 -24.56 1.78
N GLY A 126 -6.31 -24.37 0.49
CA GLY A 126 -7.66 -24.53 -0.07
C GLY A 126 -8.64 -23.43 0.35
N ILE A 127 -8.15 -22.32 0.91
CA ILE A 127 -8.99 -21.17 1.30
C ILE A 127 -9.32 -20.32 0.08
N LEU A 128 -8.32 -20.10 -0.78
CA LEU A 128 -8.51 -19.46 -2.09
C LEU A 128 -8.42 -20.51 -3.21
N PRO A 129 -9.21 -20.38 -4.28
CA PRO A 129 -9.11 -21.26 -5.44
C PRO A 129 -7.81 -21.01 -6.22
N PRO A 130 -7.38 -21.95 -7.07
CA PRO A 130 -6.30 -21.75 -8.04
C PRO A 130 -6.51 -20.48 -8.88
N LEU A 131 -5.42 -19.78 -9.18
CA LEU A 131 -5.46 -18.45 -9.81
C LEU A 131 -6.11 -18.44 -11.19
N ASP A 132 -5.95 -19.53 -11.95
CA ASP A 132 -6.55 -19.73 -13.27
C ASP A 132 -8.09 -19.86 -13.22
N GLN A 133 -8.66 -20.09 -12.05
CA GLN A 133 -10.11 -20.20 -11.86
C GLN A 133 -10.76 -18.86 -11.47
N TRP A 134 -9.98 -17.85 -11.08
CA TRP A 134 -10.54 -16.60 -10.52
C TRP A 134 -11.46 -15.88 -11.49
N GLY A 135 -11.08 -15.82 -12.78
CA GLY A 135 -11.88 -15.17 -13.83
C GLY A 135 -13.23 -15.85 -14.09
N SER A 136 -13.39 -17.13 -13.71
CA SER A 136 -14.67 -17.86 -13.80
C SER A 136 -15.60 -17.55 -12.63
N ILE A 137 -15.03 -17.14 -11.49
CA ILE A 137 -15.75 -16.81 -10.26
C ILE A 137 -16.21 -15.35 -10.30
N ASN A 138 -15.35 -14.46 -10.80
CA ASN A 138 -15.65 -13.04 -10.95
C ASN A 138 -14.92 -12.49 -12.18
N GLU A 139 -15.67 -11.93 -13.13
CA GLU A 139 -15.11 -11.40 -14.37
C GLU A 139 -14.15 -10.23 -14.16
N ASN A 140 -14.26 -9.52 -13.03
CA ASN A 140 -13.35 -8.43 -12.65
C ASN A 140 -12.00 -8.92 -12.11
N LEU A 141 -11.83 -10.24 -11.93
CA LEU A 141 -10.56 -10.86 -11.50
C LEU A 141 -9.77 -11.48 -12.67
N LYS A 142 -10.23 -11.29 -13.90
CA LYS A 142 -9.51 -11.70 -15.12
C LYS A 142 -8.19 -10.95 -15.26
#